data_AF-A0A4P9ZDJ6-F1
#
_entry.id   AF-A0A4P9ZDJ6-F1
#
_cell.length_a   1.000
_cell.length_b   1.000
_cell.length_c   1.000
_cell.angle_alpha   90.00
_cell.angle_beta   90.00
_cell.angle_gamma   90.00
#
_symmetry.space_group_name_H-M   'P 1'
#
loop_
_entity.id
_entity.type
_entity.pdbx_description
1 polymer ?
#
loop_
_entity_poly.entity_id
_entity_poly.type
_entity_poly.pdbx_seq_one_letter_code
_entity_poly.pdbx_strand_id
1 'polypeptide(L)'
;YDNRKILKRVPRFLRPYTTQFIYAPVSHVTAFLILHELTAIVPLAGVWYALHQYHDVFMGLTLDLPAWALEKGTKVMDKVLQDWDFKDYSLNEKMQFITEGAYAYVIVKALFPVRLAVSLFGMPFFAKWFVLPFTRFFVRKKARAAPAKQPDNAIQPHRVKKVKKPRI
;
A
#
# COMPACT_ATOMS: atom_id res chain seq x y z
N TYR A 1 -26.42 -9.19 12.93
CA TYR A 1 -25.27 -9.06 13.85
C TYR A 1 -24.75 -10.46 14.13
N ASP A 2 -23.65 -10.82 13.47
CA ASP A 2 -23.19 -12.22 13.29
C ASP A 2 -22.53 -12.81 14.55
N ASN A 3 -22.96 -14.02 14.93
CA ASN A 3 -22.75 -14.68 16.22
C ASN A 3 -21.42 -15.46 16.25
N ARG A 4 -20.29 -14.77 16.08
CA ARG A 4 -18.96 -15.40 16.16
C ARG A 4 -18.33 -15.15 17.54
N LYS A 5 -18.02 -16.23 18.26
CA LYS A 5 -17.42 -16.24 19.62
C LYS A 5 -16.16 -15.37 19.78
N ILE A 6 -15.51 -15.02 18.67
CA ILE A 6 -14.27 -14.25 18.57
C ILE A 6 -14.47 -12.79 19.04
N LEU A 7 -15.61 -12.17 18.71
CA LEU A 7 -15.90 -10.76 19.04
C LEU A 7 -16.15 -10.51 20.54
N LYS A 8 -16.43 -11.56 21.32
CA LYS A 8 -16.65 -11.46 22.77
C LYS A 8 -15.36 -11.29 23.57
N ARG A 9 -14.20 -11.65 23.00
CA ARG A 9 -12.88 -11.57 23.67
C ARG A 9 -12.14 -10.26 23.42
N VAL A 10 -12.69 -9.39 22.56
CA VAL A 10 -12.05 -8.14 22.18
C VAL A 10 -12.59 -7.01 23.07
N PRO A 11 -11.72 -6.23 23.74
CA PRO A 11 -12.16 -5.12 24.58
C PRO A 11 -12.89 -4.07 23.74
N ARG A 12 -13.84 -3.36 24.38
CA ARG A 12 -14.91 -2.60 23.71
C ARG A 12 -14.36 -1.52 22.75
N PHE A 13 -13.16 -1.01 22.99
CA PHE A 13 -12.48 -0.01 22.16
C PHE A 13 -11.90 -0.55 20.84
N LEU A 14 -11.63 -1.85 20.72
CA LEU A 14 -11.07 -2.46 19.49
C LEU A 14 -12.13 -3.09 18.58
N ARG A 15 -13.39 -3.17 19.04
CA ARG A 15 -14.52 -3.70 18.25
C ARG A 15 -14.77 -2.94 16.94
N PRO A 16 -14.66 -1.59 16.87
CA PRO A 16 -14.84 -0.87 15.60
C PRO A 16 -13.78 -1.23 14.55
N TYR A 17 -12.53 -1.42 15.00
CA TYR A 17 -11.41 -1.78 14.13
C TYR A 17 -11.53 -3.23 13.66
N THR A 18 -11.76 -4.18 14.58
CA THR A 18 -11.84 -5.62 14.25
C THR A 18 -13.07 -5.99 13.43
N THR A 19 -14.21 -5.33 13.62
CA THR A 19 -15.41 -5.58 12.79
C THR A 19 -15.19 -5.20 11.33
N GLN A 20 -14.49 -4.10 11.03
CA GLN A 20 -14.23 -3.67 9.65
C GLN A 20 -13.23 -4.58 8.91
N PHE A 21 -12.26 -5.16 9.63
CA PHE A 21 -11.31 -6.12 9.06
C PHE A 21 -11.94 -7.44 8.62
N ILE A 22 -12.98 -7.91 9.33
CA ILE A 22 -13.60 -9.22 9.07
C ILE A 22 -14.42 -9.21 7.77
N TYR A 23 -14.98 -8.06 7.37
CA TYR A 23 -15.88 -7.98 6.22
C TYR A 23 -15.22 -7.56 4.90
N ALA A 24 -14.03 -6.95 4.91
CA ALA A 24 -13.31 -6.56 3.68
C ALA A 24 -11.77 -6.54 3.86
N PRO A 25 -11.14 -7.70 4.16
CA PRO A 25 -9.72 -7.76 4.52
C PRO A 25 -8.81 -7.25 3.39
N VAL A 26 -9.14 -7.56 2.13
CA VAL A 26 -8.31 -7.19 0.97
C VAL A 26 -8.24 -5.67 0.80
N SER A 27 -9.37 -4.95 0.89
CA SER A 27 -9.38 -3.49 0.72
C SER A 27 -8.60 -2.76 1.80
N HIS A 28 -8.60 -3.26 3.04
CA HIS A 28 -7.83 -2.67 4.13
C HIS A 28 -6.34 -2.94 3.97
N VAL A 29 -5.96 -4.15 3.54
CA VAL A 29 -4.55 -4.46 3.25
C VAL A 29 -4.04 -3.62 2.08
N THR A 30 -4.80 -3.48 1.00
CA THR A 30 -4.43 -2.62 -0.13
C THR A 30 -4.32 -1.16 0.29
N ALA A 31 -5.25 -0.65 1.10
CA ALA A 31 -5.19 0.70 1.64
C ALA A 31 -3.94 0.90 2.51
N PHE A 32 -3.63 -0.06 3.38
CA PHE A 32 -2.45 -0.05 4.22
C PHE A 32 -1.17 0.01 3.37
N LEU A 33 -1.03 -0.85 2.35
CA LEU A 33 0.16 -0.87 1.49
C LEU A 33 0.33 0.46 0.74
N ILE A 34 -0.73 0.97 0.11
CA ILE A 34 -0.66 2.25 -0.61
C ILE A 34 -0.28 3.38 0.34
N LEU A 35 -0.92 3.44 1.51
CA LEU A 35 -0.62 4.47 2.49
C LEU A 35 0.79 4.33 3.06
N HIS A 36 1.26 3.09 3.28
CA HIS A 36 2.62 2.78 3.70
C HIS A 36 3.66 3.31 2.71
N GLU A 37 3.47 3.04 1.42
CA GLU A 37 4.34 3.53 0.35
C GLU A 37 4.32 5.06 0.25
N LEU A 38 3.15 5.69 0.32
CA LEU A 38 3.05 7.15 0.32
C LEU A 38 3.78 7.78 1.51
N THR A 39 3.61 7.20 2.70
CA THR A 39 4.33 7.65 3.91
C THR A 39 5.82 7.27 3.92
N ALA A 40 6.31 6.53 2.94
CA ALA A 40 7.75 6.32 2.74
C ALA A 40 8.31 7.34 1.72
N ILE A 41 7.59 7.58 0.62
CA ILE A 41 8.03 8.48 -0.47
C ILE A 41 7.96 9.94 -0.05
N VAL A 42 6.85 10.38 0.55
CA VAL A 42 6.64 11.79 0.89
C VAL A 42 7.68 12.28 1.91
N PRO A 43 7.93 11.57 3.04
CA PRO A 43 8.99 11.98 3.95
C PRO A 43 10.38 11.86 3.35
N LEU A 44 10.64 10.89 2.46
CA LEU A 44 11.95 10.76 1.81
C LEU A 44 12.25 11.95 0.91
N ALA A 45 11.34 12.29 0.01
CA ALA A 45 11.49 13.44 -0.87
C ALA A 45 11.49 14.76 -0.08
N GLY A 46 10.61 14.88 0.93
CA GLY A 46 10.51 16.08 1.76
C GLY A 46 11.75 16.34 2.60
N VAL A 47 12.27 15.31 3.29
CA VAL A 47 13.51 15.43 4.08
C VAL A 47 14.70 15.67 3.18
N TRP A 48 14.82 14.95 2.07
CA TRP A 48 15.91 15.17 1.12
C TRP A 48 15.90 16.60 0.55
N TYR A 49 14.73 17.09 0.13
CA TYR A 49 14.57 18.46 -0.34
C TYR A 49 14.92 19.48 0.76
N ALA A 50 14.47 19.26 1.99
CA ALA A 50 14.81 20.14 3.12
C ALA A 50 16.31 20.13 3.42
N LEU A 51 16.97 18.98 3.40
CA LEU A 51 18.43 18.86 3.57
C LEU A 51 19.19 19.59 2.46
N HIS A 52 18.69 19.49 1.23
CA HIS A 52 19.29 20.18 0.10
C HIS A 52 19.16 21.71 0.22
N GLN A 53 18.01 22.21 0.68
CA GLN A 53 17.78 23.65 0.87
C GLN A 53 18.51 24.22 2.10
N TYR A 54 18.63 23.43 3.17
CA TYR A 54 19.20 23.87 4.45
C TYR A 54 20.49 23.12 4.80
N HIS A 55 21.31 22.84 3.78
CA HIS A 55 22.53 22.05 3.90
C HIS A 55 23.42 22.52 5.06
N ASP A 56 23.69 23.82 5.13
CA ASP A 56 24.59 24.41 6.12
C ASP A 56 24.13 24.17 7.57
N VAL A 57 22.81 24.26 7.80
CA VAL A 57 22.22 24.10 9.14
C VAL A 57 22.21 22.62 9.54
N PHE A 58 21.86 21.74 8.61
CA PHE A 58 21.73 20.32 8.89
C PHE A 58 23.07 19.60 8.96
N MET A 59 24.06 19.95 8.14
CA MET A 59 25.41 19.38 8.24
C MET A 59 26.18 19.93 9.46
N GLY A 60 25.80 21.10 9.97
CA GLY A 60 26.30 21.62 11.24
C GLY A 60 25.80 20.85 12.47
N LEU A 61 24.66 20.16 12.35
CA LEU A 61 24.19 19.19 13.33
C LEU A 61 24.94 17.88 13.07
N THR A 62 25.97 17.58 13.85
CA THR A 62 26.86 16.41 13.73
C THR A 62 26.15 15.07 14.02
N LEU A 63 25.08 14.75 13.30
CA LEU A 63 24.47 13.44 13.27
C LEU A 63 25.41 12.51 12.51
N ASP A 64 26.21 11.73 13.21
CA ASP A 64 27.16 10.85 12.53
C ASP A 64 26.41 9.75 11.76
N LEU A 65 26.60 9.72 10.43
CA LEU A 65 25.86 8.79 9.59
C LEU A 65 26.46 7.39 9.73
N PRO A 66 25.67 6.36 10.05
CA PRO A 66 26.23 5.03 10.26
C PRO A 66 26.82 4.49 8.95
N ALA A 67 27.98 3.80 9.05
CA ALA A 67 28.77 3.36 7.90
C ALA A 67 27.96 2.61 6.81
N TRP A 68 27.06 1.72 7.23
CA TRP A 68 26.21 0.94 6.32
C TRP A 68 25.27 1.80 5.45
N ALA A 69 24.92 3.02 5.90
CA ALA A 69 24.07 3.94 5.15
C ALA A 69 24.90 4.72 4.11
N LEU A 70 26.11 5.13 4.47
CA LEU A 70 27.07 5.75 3.55
C LEU A 70 27.43 4.78 2.41
N GLU A 71 27.81 3.55 2.74
CA GLU A 71 28.15 2.50 1.75
C GLU A 71 27.00 2.20 0.79
N LYS A 72 25.75 2.23 1.28
CA LYS A 72 24.58 2.02 0.44
C LYS A 72 24.34 3.24 -0.47
N GLY A 73 24.52 4.46 0.06
CA GLY A 73 24.37 5.70 -0.70
C GLY A 73 25.36 5.77 -1.87
N THR A 74 26.64 5.52 -1.61
CA THR A 74 27.68 5.51 -2.65
C THR A 74 27.40 4.45 -3.72
N LYS A 75 27.04 3.22 -3.32
CA LYS A 75 26.77 2.12 -4.27
C LYS A 75 25.54 2.34 -5.15
N VAL A 76 24.49 2.97 -4.63
CA VAL A 76 23.31 3.34 -5.43
C VAL A 76 23.69 4.41 -6.43
N MET A 77 24.48 5.39 -6.00
CA MET A 77 24.91 6.49 -6.85
C MET A 77 25.87 6.03 -7.96
N ASP A 78 26.81 5.13 -7.68
CA ASP A 78 27.71 4.57 -8.70
C ASP A 78 26.92 3.89 -9.84
N LYS A 79 25.83 3.19 -9.51
CA LYS A 79 24.93 2.60 -10.52
C LYS A 79 24.20 3.67 -11.32
N VAL A 80 23.67 4.70 -10.65
CA VAL A 80 22.97 5.80 -11.32
C VAL A 80 23.93 6.59 -12.22
N LEU A 81 25.16 6.84 -11.78
CA LEU A 81 26.21 7.49 -12.59
C LEU A 81 26.63 6.65 -13.79
N GLN A 82 26.65 5.33 -13.65
CA GLN A 82 26.97 4.44 -14.76
C GLN A 82 25.83 4.39 -15.79
N ASP A 83 24.58 4.48 -15.34
CA ASP A 83 23.39 4.42 -16.19
C ASP A 83 23.00 5.79 -16.78
N TRP A 84 23.31 6.90 -16.09
CA TRP A 84 22.99 8.27 -16.49
C TRP A 84 24.28 9.10 -16.57
N ASP A 85 24.61 9.62 -17.75
CA ASP A 85 25.84 10.39 -18.03
C ASP A 85 25.80 11.79 -17.38
N PHE A 86 25.83 11.85 -16.04
CA PHE A 86 25.96 13.07 -15.23
C PHE A 86 27.40 13.61 -15.27
N LYS A 87 27.94 13.83 -16.47
CA LYS A 87 29.32 14.30 -16.70
C LYS A 87 29.60 15.70 -16.16
N ASP A 88 28.56 16.52 -16.02
CA ASP A 88 28.73 17.95 -15.71
C ASP A 88 28.78 18.28 -14.20
N TYR A 89 28.49 17.32 -13.31
CA TYR A 89 28.51 17.55 -11.86
C TYR A 89 29.92 17.38 -11.29
N SER A 90 30.33 18.32 -10.43
CA SER A 90 31.61 18.24 -9.71
C SER A 90 31.60 17.13 -8.67
N LEU A 91 32.80 16.67 -8.28
CA LEU A 91 32.96 15.59 -7.28
C LEU A 91 32.36 15.99 -5.93
N ASN A 92 32.45 17.27 -5.56
CA ASN A 92 31.91 17.78 -4.31
C ASN A 92 30.38 17.80 -4.30
N GLU A 93 29.75 18.26 -5.39
CA GLU A 93 28.29 18.26 -5.51
C GLU A 93 27.73 16.82 -5.51
N LYS A 94 28.45 15.89 -6.14
CA LYS A 94 28.11 14.45 -6.11
C LYS A 94 28.16 13.91 -4.69
N MET A 95 29.26 14.16 -3.96
CA MET A 95 29.41 13.73 -2.57
C MET A 95 28.35 14.34 -1.66
N GLN A 96 28.06 15.63 -1.84
CA GLN A 96 27.01 16.33 -1.11
C GLN A 96 25.64 15.67 -1.34
N PHE A 97 25.26 15.45 -2.59
CA PHE A 97 24.00 14.78 -2.92
C PHE A 97 23.90 13.37 -2.32
N ILE A 98 25.00 12.60 -2.34
CA ILE A 98 25.08 11.27 -1.72
C ILE A 98 24.81 11.37 -0.22
N THR A 99 25.53 12.27 0.46
CA THR A 99 25.40 12.42 1.91
C THR A 99 23.98 12.86 2.29
N GLU A 100 23.40 13.84 1.59
CA GLU A 100 22.03 14.30 1.81
C GLU A 100 20.99 13.19 1.60
N GLY A 101 21.13 12.41 0.53
CA GLY A 101 20.27 11.26 0.26
C GLY A 101 20.39 10.18 1.34
N ALA A 102 21.61 9.93 1.82
CA ALA A 102 21.86 8.94 2.87
C ALA A 102 21.30 9.41 4.23
N TYR A 103 21.44 10.69 4.58
CA TYR A 103 20.79 11.29 5.75
C TYR A 103 19.27 11.19 5.66
N ALA A 104 18.68 11.58 4.53
CA ALA A 104 17.24 11.49 4.32
C ALA A 104 16.74 10.06 4.51
N TYR A 105 17.46 9.08 3.94
CA TYR A 105 17.12 7.68 4.10
C TYR A 105 17.22 7.21 5.55
N VAL A 106 18.27 7.58 6.30
CA VAL A 106 18.41 7.21 7.72
C VAL A 106 17.31 7.84 8.57
N ILE A 107 16.98 9.11 8.34
CA ILE A 107 15.89 9.80 9.02
C ILE A 107 14.55 9.10 8.74
N VAL A 108 14.24 8.83 7.47
CA VAL A 108 12.99 8.14 7.11
C VAL A 108 12.95 6.72 7.66
N LYS A 109 14.09 6.04 7.74
CA LYS A 109 14.20 4.73 8.37
C LYS A 109 13.99 4.81 9.88
N ALA A 110 14.48 5.85 10.55
CA ALA A 110 14.20 6.10 11.96
C ALA A 110 12.70 6.40 12.20
N LEU A 111 12.03 7.01 11.23
CA LEU A 111 10.58 7.24 11.25
C LEU A 111 9.74 5.98 10.98
N PHE A 112 10.33 4.81 10.73
CA PHE A 112 9.61 3.57 10.48
C PHE A 112 8.50 3.22 11.50
N PRO A 113 8.72 3.25 12.83
CA PRO A 113 7.67 2.96 13.80
C PRO A 113 6.50 3.97 13.73
N VAL A 114 6.81 5.25 13.51
CA VAL A 114 5.80 6.30 13.35
C VAL A 114 5.01 6.08 12.07
N ARG A 115 5.68 5.77 10.97
CA ARG A 115 5.05 5.44 9.68
C ARG A 115 4.08 4.27 9.83
N LEU A 116 4.50 3.20 10.50
CA LEU A 116 3.63 2.05 10.73
C LEU A 116 2.38 2.44 11.54
N ALA A 117 2.53 3.23 12.60
CA ALA A 117 1.41 3.73 13.38
C ALA A 117 0.47 4.59 12.52
N VAL A 118 1.00 5.57 11.78
CA VAL A 118 0.22 6.45 10.90
C VAL A 118 -0.52 5.65 9.83
N SER A 119 0.14 4.67 9.17
CA SER A 119 -0.50 3.82 8.17
C SER A 119 -1.61 2.95 8.78
N LEU A 120 -1.41 2.39 9.98
CA LEU A 120 -2.42 1.58 10.67
C LEU A 120 -3.63 2.40 11.13
N PHE A 121 -3.42 3.60 11.66
CA PHE A 121 -4.53 4.47 12.08
C PHE A 121 -5.23 5.14 10.89
N GLY A 122 -4.51 5.41 9.80
CA GLY A 122 -5.02 6.07 8.60
C GLY A 122 -5.74 5.14 7.61
N MET A 123 -5.43 3.84 7.59
CA MET A 123 -6.04 2.88 6.65
C MET A 123 -7.59 2.85 6.67
N PRO A 124 -8.34 2.91 7.80
CA PRO A 124 -9.80 2.82 7.75
C PRO A 124 -10.44 4.05 7.09
N PHE A 125 -9.80 5.22 7.20
CA PHE A 125 -10.23 6.45 6.53
C PHE A 125 -9.83 6.42 5.05
N PHE A 126 -8.58 6.08 4.77
CA PHE A 126 -8.02 6.05 3.42
C PHE A 126 -8.70 5.00 2.52
N ALA A 127 -9.02 3.83 3.06
CA ALA A 127 -9.76 2.81 2.33
C ALA A 127 -11.11 3.34 1.81
N LYS A 128 -11.80 4.13 2.63
CA LYS A 128 -13.12 4.68 2.28
C LYS A 128 -13.03 5.80 1.26
N TRP A 129 -12.06 6.69 1.43
CA TRP A 129 -11.90 7.90 0.62
C TRP A 129 -11.21 7.64 -0.73
N PHE A 130 -10.22 6.74 -0.76
CA PHE A 130 -9.34 6.59 -1.93
C PHE A 130 -9.50 5.22 -2.60
N VAL A 131 -9.54 4.12 -1.85
CA VAL A 131 -9.56 2.75 -2.42
C VAL A 131 -10.94 2.36 -2.95
N LEU A 132 -12.02 2.59 -2.19
CA LEU A 132 -13.38 2.27 -2.63
C LEU A 132 -13.80 2.96 -3.94
N PRO A 133 -13.58 4.27 -4.16
CA PRO A 133 -13.95 4.89 -5.43
C PRO A 133 -13.10 4.37 -6.60
N PHE A 134 -11.80 4.17 -6.39
CA PHE A 134 -10.90 3.69 -7.44
C PHE A 134 -11.21 2.24 -7.85
N THR A 135 -11.42 1.36 -6.86
CA THR A 135 -11.80 -0.04 -7.12
C THR A 135 -13.14 -0.16 -7.84
N ARG A 136 -14.14 0.68 -7.51
CA ARG A 136 -15.42 0.74 -8.25
C ARG A 136 -15.22 1.12 -9.72
N PHE A 137 -14.26 1.99 -10.02
CA PHE A 137 -13.92 2.39 -11.40
C PHE A 137 -13.33 1.23 -12.21
N PHE A 138 -12.49 0.40 -11.59
CA PHE A 138 -11.87 -0.76 -12.25
C PHE A 138 -12.83 -1.97 -12.38
N VAL A 139 -13.68 -2.24 -11.38
CA VAL A 139 -14.67 -3.33 -11.45
C VAL A 139 -15.71 -3.08 -12.55
N ARG A 140 -16.11 -1.83 -12.79
CA ARG A 140 -17.00 -1.47 -13.91
C ARG A 140 -16.44 -1.86 -15.29
N LYS A 141 -15.12 -1.82 -15.48
CA LYS A 141 -14.49 -2.27 -16.73
C LYS A 141 -14.50 -3.79 -16.87
N LYS A 142 -14.35 -4.54 -15.78
CA LYS A 142 -14.39 -6.02 -15.79
C LYS A 142 -15.80 -6.59 -15.97
N ALA A 143 -16.81 -5.95 -15.40
CA ALA A 143 -18.22 -6.34 -15.59
C ALA A 143 -18.68 -6.20 -17.05
N ARG A 144 -18.08 -5.28 -17.82
CA ARG A 144 -18.33 -5.13 -19.26
C ARG A 144 -17.62 -6.18 -20.13
N ALA A 145 -16.70 -6.96 -19.56
CA ALA A 145 -15.92 -7.98 -20.26
C ALA A 145 -16.35 -9.44 -19.93
N ALA A 146 -17.37 -9.64 -19.09
CA ALA A 146 -17.93 -10.97 -18.88
C ALA A 146 -18.92 -11.29 -20.03
N PRO A 147 -18.72 -12.35 -20.82
CA PRO A 147 -19.72 -12.78 -21.78
C PRO A 147 -20.97 -13.24 -20.99
N ALA A 148 -22.13 -12.80 -21.45
CA ALA A 148 -23.42 -13.19 -20.90
C ALA A 148 -23.52 -14.73 -20.88
N LYS A 149 -23.39 -15.35 -19.71
CA LYS A 149 -23.83 -16.74 -19.54
C LYS A 149 -25.36 -16.73 -19.65
N GLN A 150 -25.84 -17.36 -20.71
CA GLN A 150 -27.24 -17.65 -20.96
C GLN A 150 -27.84 -18.33 -19.73
N PRO A 151 -29.04 -17.95 -19.26
CA PRO A 151 -29.66 -18.56 -18.11
C PRO A 151 -30.07 -19.99 -18.45
N ASP A 152 -29.19 -20.94 -18.13
CA ASP A 152 -29.48 -22.36 -18.16
C ASP A 152 -30.32 -22.70 -16.92
N ASN A 153 -31.64 -22.52 -17.03
CA ASN A 153 -32.66 -23.09 -16.15
C ASN A 153 -34.05 -22.84 -16.76
N ALA A 154 -34.32 -23.45 -17.92
CA ALA A 154 -35.69 -23.79 -18.28
C ALA A 154 -36.13 -24.95 -17.36
N ILE A 155 -36.91 -24.64 -16.33
CA ILE A 155 -37.70 -25.65 -15.62
C ILE A 155 -38.67 -26.23 -16.65
N GLN A 156 -38.29 -27.34 -17.28
CA GLN A 156 -39.20 -28.12 -18.11
C GLN A 156 -40.29 -28.67 -17.18
N PRO A 157 -41.58 -28.44 -17.44
CA PRO A 157 -42.64 -29.03 -16.63
C PRO A 157 -42.52 -30.55 -16.71
N HIS A 158 -42.43 -31.21 -15.56
CA HIS A 158 -42.38 -32.65 -15.42
C HIS A 158 -43.53 -33.30 -16.19
N ARG A 159 -43.23 -33.90 -17.35
CA ARG A 159 -44.20 -34.63 -18.16
C ARG A 159 -44.51 -35.94 -17.46
N VAL A 160 -45.62 -35.98 -16.72
CA VAL A 160 -46.14 -37.20 -16.10
C VAL A 160 -46.36 -38.25 -17.20
N LYS A 161 -45.59 -39.35 -17.17
CA LYS A 161 -45.81 -40.51 -18.03
C LYS A 161 -47.15 -41.15 -17.64
N LYS A 162 -48.14 -41.10 -18.53
CA LYS A 162 -49.40 -41.84 -18.35
C LYS A 162 -49.13 -43.34 -18.40
N VAL A 163 -49.28 -44.01 -17.27
CA VAL A 163 -49.25 -45.48 -17.17
C VAL A 163 -50.52 -46.03 -17.85
N LYS A 164 -50.35 -46.76 -18.95
CA LYS A 164 -51.43 -47.61 -19.49
C LYS A 164 -51.61 -48.80 -18.55
N LYS A 165 -52.75 -48.87 -17.86
CA LYS A 165 -53.13 -50.08 -17.11
C LYS A 165 -53.42 -51.21 -18.10
N PRO A 166 -52.90 -52.44 -17.89
CA PRO A 166 -53.35 -53.60 -18.64
C PRO A 166 -54.79 -53.94 -18.21
N ARG A 167 -55.59 -54.30 -19.21
CA ARG A 167 -57.01 -54.67 -19.07
C ARG A 167 -57.04 -56.16 -18.80
N ILE A 168 -57.46 -56.56 -17.59
CA ILE A 168 -57.87 -57.93 -17.24
C ILE A 168 -59.04 -57.79 -16.28
#